data_AF-A0A6L6X287-F1
#
_entry.id   AF-A0A6L6X287-F1
#
_cell.length_a   1.000
_cell.length_b   1.000
_cell.length_c   1.000
_cell.angle_alpha   90.00
_cell.angle_beta   90.00
_cell.angle_gamma   90.00
#
_symmetry.space_group_name_H-M   'P 1'
#
loop_
_entity.id
_entity.type
_entity.pdbx_description
1 polymer ?
#
loop_
_entity_poly.entity_id
_entity_poly.type
_entity_poly.pdbx_seq_one_letter_code
_entity_poly.pdbx_strand_id
1 'polypeptide(L)'
;MDSAHPARPAPPAGSVTVRPIPEADIDRALDLAYLVFHETPEEEKRKHHHDLLRDCDRIGAYDGDVLVGLLVAHPFTVSVPGGELRCPGLTFVSVAPTHRRRGVLSGMIAKLYEQCAADDVPVAALWASEDVIYGRFGFGTATHGNTVEVHTERPLALRITPDDGLLRLVDPADAPALIGPYYDRTRAERGGRIARDQAWWSEEWLVTEDEDDDELSPPRIVVLEPRTDRPQADVRHADTANTQQGITGYAVYRTKSRDDAPGLVRLDELEADTPQAAATLWRYLADIDLTGLIRAWGRPLDDPLLLFAADRDQVRVTGQFPALWLRLVDVGAALRARSWAAPADLVLEVRDAHLPANDGRFRLTVPRAATPNTPAGTSVAPADTAAAPVGTAAAPAADPATTTYERTTAPADLTVDVRDLAAAYLGGTTRLTSVVRAGLATEHTPGAAAALDAALWTERLPHTVDEF
;
A
#
# COMPACT_ATOMS: atom_id res chain seq x y z
N MET A 1 66.59 -1.14 23.87
CA MET A 1 65.27 -0.84 24.46
C MET A 1 64.34 -0.60 23.28
N ASP A 2 63.99 -1.62 22.49
CA ASP A 2 63.14 -2.77 22.84
C ASP A 2 61.94 -2.37 23.69
N SER A 3 60.85 -2.07 23.00
CA SER A 3 59.48 -2.20 23.50
C SER A 3 58.59 -2.50 22.29
N ALA A 4 58.66 -3.76 21.85
CA ALA A 4 57.68 -4.35 20.97
C ALA A 4 56.34 -4.36 21.70
N HIS A 5 55.39 -3.56 21.21
CA HIS A 5 53.99 -3.67 21.59
C HIS A 5 53.47 -4.99 21.01
N PRO A 6 52.91 -5.93 21.81
CA PRO A 6 52.33 -7.13 21.23
C PRO A 6 51.12 -6.72 20.39
N ALA A 7 51.17 -7.01 19.10
CA ALA A 7 50.00 -6.93 18.23
C ALA A 7 48.90 -7.78 18.85
N ARG A 8 47.79 -7.14 19.24
CA ARG A 8 46.59 -7.83 19.69
C ARG A 8 46.16 -8.77 18.55
N PRO A 9 45.95 -10.07 18.79
CA PRO A 9 45.49 -10.95 17.73
C PRO A 9 44.18 -10.40 17.16
N ALA A 10 44.08 -10.35 15.83
CA ALA A 10 42.82 -10.05 15.18
C ALA A 10 41.77 -11.04 15.71
N PRO A 11 40.59 -10.57 16.14
CA PRO A 11 39.54 -11.49 16.56
C PRO A 11 39.21 -12.41 15.36
N PRO A 12 38.93 -13.71 15.61
CA PRO A 12 38.40 -14.57 14.56
C PRO A 12 37.16 -13.91 13.97
N ALA A 13 36.86 -14.15 12.69
CA ALA A 13 35.68 -13.60 12.01
C ALA A 13 34.44 -13.76 12.92
N GLY A 14 34.02 -12.65 13.53
CA GLY A 14 33.01 -12.63 14.58
C GLY A 14 31.67 -13.01 13.98
N SER A 15 31.01 -14.00 14.57
CA SER A 15 29.63 -14.33 14.22
C SER A 15 28.75 -13.12 14.59
N VAL A 16 28.23 -12.42 13.59
CA VAL A 16 27.27 -11.34 13.81
C VAL A 16 26.04 -11.93 14.52
N THR A 17 25.68 -11.35 15.66
CA THR A 17 24.50 -11.76 16.44
C THR A 17 23.35 -10.79 16.20
N VAL A 18 22.14 -11.31 15.97
CA VAL A 18 20.94 -10.50 15.75
C VAL A 18 20.07 -10.54 17.01
N ARG A 19 19.70 -9.37 17.51
CA ARG A 19 18.90 -9.22 18.75
C ARG A 19 18.13 -7.89 18.74
N PRO A 20 17.10 -7.73 19.59
CA PRO A 20 16.42 -6.45 19.74
C PRO A 20 17.37 -5.32 20.17
N ILE A 21 17.13 -4.11 19.67
CA ILE A 21 17.83 -2.89 20.09
C ILE A 21 17.04 -2.29 21.27
N PRO A 22 17.68 -2.13 22.44
CA PRO A 22 17.02 -1.49 23.59
C PRO A 22 16.77 -0.01 23.30
N GLU A 23 15.76 0.57 23.95
CA GLU A 23 15.42 1.98 23.79
C GLU A 23 16.61 2.92 24.06
N ALA A 24 17.45 2.56 25.04
CA ALA A 24 18.67 3.30 25.37
C ALA A 24 19.73 3.35 24.25
N ASP A 25 19.62 2.48 23.24
CA ASP A 25 20.53 2.42 22.08
C ASP A 25 19.90 3.05 20.81
N ILE A 26 18.74 3.72 20.89
CA ILE A 26 18.07 4.32 19.71
C ILE A 26 18.98 5.34 19.02
N ASP A 27 19.61 6.25 19.77
CA ASP A 27 20.52 7.24 19.19
C ASP A 27 21.69 6.59 18.43
N ARG A 28 22.20 5.47 18.96
CA ARG A 28 23.26 4.70 18.31
C ARG A 28 22.76 4.01 17.03
N ALA A 29 21.52 3.57 17.01
CA ALA A 29 20.88 3.01 15.82
C ALA A 29 20.70 4.08 14.74
N LEU A 30 20.24 5.27 15.13
CA LEU A 30 20.11 6.42 14.22
C LEU A 30 21.47 6.85 13.65
N ASP A 31 22.54 6.87 14.45
CA ASP A 31 23.89 7.16 13.96
C ASP A 31 24.32 6.19 12.86
N LEU A 32 23.97 4.90 12.98
CA LEU A 32 24.23 3.91 11.93
C LEU A 32 23.37 4.19 10.68
N ALA A 33 22.10 4.52 10.85
CA ALA A 33 21.21 4.83 9.73
C ALA A 33 21.72 6.04 8.95
N TYR A 34 21.96 7.17 9.61
CA TYR A 34 22.46 8.38 8.96
C TYR A 34 23.82 8.17 8.29
N LEU A 35 24.69 7.34 8.87
CA LEU A 35 25.94 6.94 8.22
C LEU A 35 25.70 6.18 6.91
N VAL A 36 24.71 5.30 6.86
CA VAL A 36 24.38 4.48 5.68
C VAL A 36 23.66 5.28 4.61
N PHE A 37 22.75 6.19 5.00
CA PHE A 37 22.02 7.06 4.09
C PHE A 37 22.77 8.34 3.70
N HIS A 38 23.95 8.59 4.29
CA HIS A 38 24.77 9.79 4.06
C HIS A 38 24.08 11.09 4.48
N GLU A 39 23.29 11.02 5.56
CA GLU A 39 22.49 12.13 6.06
C GLU A 39 23.14 12.78 7.29
N THR A 40 22.77 14.03 7.54
CA THR A 40 23.13 14.76 8.77
C THR A 40 21.93 15.62 9.15
N PRO A 41 20.89 15.01 9.74
CA PRO A 41 19.64 15.72 10.01
C PRO A 41 19.83 16.77 11.10
N GLU A 42 18.96 17.77 11.07
CA GLU A 42 18.85 18.76 12.15
C GLU A 42 18.34 18.11 13.44
N GLU A 43 18.50 18.82 14.56
CA GLU A 43 18.17 18.30 15.89
C GLU A 43 16.69 17.90 16.03
N GLU A 44 15.78 18.70 15.47
CA GLU A 44 14.34 18.39 15.50
C GLU A 44 14.00 17.14 14.67
N LYS A 45 14.54 16.99 13.45
CA LYS A 45 14.35 15.77 12.64
C LYS A 45 14.94 14.53 13.32
N ARG A 46 16.11 14.67 13.95
CA ARG A 46 16.70 13.58 14.73
C ARG A 46 15.82 13.18 15.91
N LYS A 47 15.30 14.16 16.65
CA LYS A 47 14.40 13.92 17.79
C LYS A 47 13.12 13.22 17.32
N HIS A 48 12.53 13.68 16.22
CA HIS A 48 11.37 13.04 15.60
C HIS A 48 11.66 11.58 15.23
N HIS A 49 12.77 11.28 14.54
CA HIS A 49 13.16 9.88 14.27
C HIS A 49 13.40 9.07 15.55
N HIS A 50 13.97 9.68 16.62
CA HIS A 50 14.12 8.99 17.90
C HIS A 50 12.74 8.62 18.46
N ASP A 51 11.81 9.55 18.47
CA ASP A 51 10.46 9.35 19.01
C ASP A 51 9.72 8.27 18.20
N LEU A 52 9.78 8.33 16.86
CA LEU A 52 9.26 7.28 15.96
C LEU A 52 9.84 5.90 16.29
N LEU A 53 11.17 5.80 16.45
CA LEU A 53 11.82 4.53 16.74
C LEU A 53 11.39 3.95 18.09
N ARG A 54 10.95 4.74 19.09
CA ARG A 54 10.52 4.21 20.41
C ARG A 54 9.32 3.28 20.29
N ASP A 55 8.39 3.61 19.40
CA ASP A 55 7.12 2.89 19.23
C ASP A 55 7.21 1.77 18.18
N CYS A 56 8.37 1.60 17.54
CA CYS A 56 8.63 0.54 16.57
C CYS A 56 9.33 -0.68 17.19
N ASP A 57 9.19 -1.84 16.54
CA ASP A 57 10.10 -2.95 16.76
C ASP A 57 11.47 -2.63 16.15
N ARG A 58 12.55 -2.92 16.87
CA ARG A 58 13.92 -2.59 16.46
C ARG A 58 14.80 -3.83 16.51
N ILE A 59 15.31 -4.26 15.36
CA ILE A 59 16.21 -5.41 15.22
C ILE A 59 17.61 -4.90 14.90
N GLY A 60 18.58 -5.31 15.72
CA GLY A 60 19.97 -4.93 15.57
C GLY A 60 20.86 -6.13 15.26
N ALA A 61 21.81 -5.93 14.37
CA ALA A 61 22.89 -6.88 14.13
C ALA A 61 24.19 -6.36 14.74
N TYR A 62 24.86 -7.19 15.53
CA TYR A 62 26.03 -6.81 16.32
C TYR A 62 27.25 -7.67 16.01
N ASP A 63 28.40 -7.03 15.78
CA ASP A 63 29.73 -7.65 15.73
C ASP A 63 30.43 -7.38 17.07
N GLY A 64 30.36 -8.35 18.00
CA GLY A 64 30.64 -8.11 19.41
C GLY A 64 29.65 -7.10 19.99
N ASP A 65 30.14 -5.98 20.53
CA ASP A 65 29.31 -4.89 21.04
C ASP A 65 29.04 -3.79 20.00
N VAL A 66 29.54 -3.95 18.78
CA VAL A 66 29.40 -2.95 17.71
C VAL A 66 28.11 -3.19 16.94
N LEU A 67 27.18 -2.23 16.95
CA LEU A 67 25.99 -2.25 16.10
C LEU A 67 26.43 -2.04 14.64
N VAL A 68 26.15 -3.02 13.78
CA VAL A 68 26.56 -3.05 12.36
C VAL A 68 25.39 -3.25 11.40
N GLY A 69 24.18 -3.46 11.92
CA GLY A 69 22.95 -3.46 11.13
C GLY A 69 21.75 -3.02 11.97
N LEU A 70 20.80 -2.39 11.30
CA LEU A 70 19.52 -1.92 11.85
C LEU A 70 18.40 -2.35 10.90
N LEU A 71 17.29 -2.82 11.45
CA LEU A 71 16.00 -2.93 10.79
C LEU A 71 14.96 -2.46 11.79
N VAL A 72 14.13 -1.49 11.38
CA VAL A 72 13.00 -1.01 12.17
C VAL A 72 11.72 -1.52 11.52
N ALA A 73 10.76 -1.95 12.33
CA ALA A 73 9.46 -2.42 11.87
C ALA A 73 8.35 -1.63 12.57
N HIS A 74 7.69 -0.76 11.80
CA HIS A 74 6.58 0.06 12.26
C HIS A 74 5.30 -0.80 12.35
N PRO A 75 4.53 -0.78 13.45
CA PRO A 75 3.43 -1.72 13.68
C PRO A 75 2.14 -1.32 12.94
N PHE A 76 2.17 -1.25 11.61
CA PHE A 76 0.99 -0.84 10.84
C PHE A 76 -0.13 -1.87 10.85
N THR A 77 -1.31 -1.39 10.45
CA THR A 77 -2.39 -2.22 9.95
C THR A 77 -2.64 -1.86 8.49
N VAL A 78 -2.66 -2.85 7.61
CA VAL A 78 -2.87 -2.67 6.16
C VAL A 78 -4.23 -3.23 5.75
N SER A 79 -4.95 -2.51 4.89
CA SER A 79 -6.18 -3.01 4.30
C SER A 79 -5.85 -4.10 3.27
N VAL A 80 -6.63 -5.17 3.31
CA VAL A 80 -6.62 -6.26 2.34
C VAL A 80 -8.03 -6.41 1.78
N PRO A 81 -8.24 -7.11 0.66
CA PRO A 81 -9.60 -7.32 0.16
C PRO A 81 -10.51 -7.91 1.26
N GLY A 82 -11.56 -7.18 1.63
CA GLY A 82 -12.55 -7.62 2.63
C GLY A 82 -12.11 -7.60 4.10
N GLY A 83 -10.95 -7.06 4.45
CA GLY A 83 -10.49 -7.03 5.84
C GLY A 83 -9.22 -6.19 6.04
N GLU A 84 -8.61 -6.33 7.22
CA GLU A 84 -7.34 -5.68 7.55
C GLU A 84 -6.41 -6.64 8.28
N LEU A 85 -5.11 -6.44 8.14
CA LEU A 85 -4.08 -7.26 8.76
C LEU A 85 -3.04 -6.39 9.45
N ARG A 86 -2.57 -6.84 10.62
CA ARG A 86 -1.33 -6.33 11.21
C ARG A 86 -0.19 -6.56 10.21
N CYS A 87 0.66 -5.55 10.05
CA CYS A 87 1.69 -5.55 9.02
C CYS A 87 2.89 -4.70 9.50
N PRO A 88 3.97 -5.31 10.00
CA PRO A 88 5.21 -4.59 10.23
C PRO A 88 5.69 -3.97 8.92
N GLY A 89 5.76 -2.64 8.90
CA GLY A 89 6.35 -1.83 7.85
C GLY A 89 7.83 -1.65 8.09
N LEU A 90 8.69 -2.26 7.26
CA LEU A 90 10.13 -2.16 7.43
C LEU A 90 10.62 -0.81 6.96
N THR A 91 11.41 -0.16 7.82
CA THR A 91 12.05 1.12 7.57
C THR A 91 13.45 1.15 8.20
N PHE A 92 14.23 2.20 7.90
CA PHE A 92 15.61 2.41 8.37
C PHE A 92 16.56 1.21 8.16
N VAL A 93 16.28 0.35 7.17
CA VAL A 93 17.05 -0.88 6.94
C VAL A 93 18.47 -0.56 6.52
N SER A 94 19.42 -0.78 7.43
CA SER A 94 20.79 -0.31 7.32
C SER A 94 21.78 -1.43 7.60
N VAL A 95 22.84 -1.52 6.80
CA VAL A 95 24.00 -2.38 7.08
C VAL A 95 25.26 -1.57 6.90
N ALA A 96 26.10 -1.54 7.94
CA ALA A 96 27.37 -0.83 7.92
C ALA A 96 28.17 -1.20 6.65
N PRO A 97 28.75 -0.21 5.91
CA PRO A 97 29.45 -0.47 4.65
C PRO A 97 30.55 -1.54 4.76
N THR A 98 31.22 -1.61 5.92
CA THR A 98 32.27 -2.58 6.25
C THR A 98 31.78 -4.02 6.46
N HIS A 99 30.48 -4.21 6.67
CA HIS A 99 29.85 -5.50 7.00
C HIS A 99 28.87 -5.98 5.92
N ARG A 100 28.77 -5.28 4.79
CA ARG A 100 27.96 -5.70 3.64
C ARG A 100 28.42 -7.04 3.08
N ARG A 101 27.46 -7.77 2.48
CA ARG A 101 27.68 -9.09 1.84
C ARG A 101 28.19 -10.18 2.78
N ARG A 102 27.91 -10.07 4.09
CA ARG A 102 28.25 -11.07 5.12
C ARG A 102 27.03 -11.74 5.76
N GLY A 103 25.86 -11.66 5.13
CA GLY A 103 24.61 -12.24 5.64
C GLY A 103 23.91 -11.40 6.73
N VAL A 104 24.39 -10.20 7.07
CA VAL A 104 23.81 -9.33 8.11
C VAL A 104 22.32 -9.06 7.86
N LEU A 105 21.97 -8.55 6.68
CA LEU A 105 20.57 -8.29 6.32
C LEU A 105 19.72 -9.57 6.37
N SER A 106 20.24 -10.69 5.86
CA SER A 106 19.54 -11.97 5.91
C SER A 106 19.24 -12.42 7.33
N GLY A 107 20.16 -12.20 8.28
CA GLY A 107 19.94 -12.48 9.69
C GLY A 107 18.87 -11.59 10.31
N MET A 108 18.84 -10.29 9.98
CA MET A 108 17.81 -9.37 10.48
C MET A 108 16.42 -9.68 9.93
N ILE A 109 16.31 -9.99 8.64
CA ILE A 109 15.05 -10.41 8.01
C ILE A 109 14.56 -11.74 8.57
N ALA A 110 15.45 -12.72 8.79
CA ALA A 110 15.09 -13.97 9.45
C ALA A 110 14.55 -13.71 10.86
N LYS A 111 15.17 -12.79 11.63
CA LYS A 111 14.68 -12.42 12.95
C LYS A 111 13.31 -11.77 12.92
N LEU A 112 13.05 -10.91 11.95
CA LEU A 112 11.73 -10.33 11.74
C LEU A 112 10.69 -11.44 11.49
N TYR A 113 10.99 -12.41 10.62
CA TYR A 113 10.04 -13.49 10.36
C TYR A 113 9.78 -14.37 11.58
N GLU A 114 10.78 -14.61 12.42
CA GLU A 114 10.58 -15.28 13.72
C GLU A 114 9.61 -14.50 14.61
N GLN A 115 9.72 -13.17 14.66
CA GLN A 115 8.82 -12.32 15.46
C GLN A 115 7.40 -12.34 14.88
N CYS A 116 7.25 -12.16 13.56
CA CYS A 116 5.96 -12.24 12.90
C CYS A 116 5.26 -13.58 13.14
N ALA A 117 6.00 -14.69 13.06
CA ALA A 117 5.46 -16.02 13.34
C ALA A 117 5.06 -16.21 14.82
N ALA A 118 5.78 -15.60 15.75
CA ALA A 118 5.44 -15.65 17.18
C ALA A 118 4.19 -14.82 17.53
N ASP A 119 3.95 -13.74 16.78
CA ASP A 119 2.86 -12.79 17.03
C ASP A 119 1.64 -13.01 16.12
N ASP A 120 1.58 -14.14 15.40
CA ASP A 120 0.54 -14.49 14.43
C ASP A 120 0.32 -13.39 13.36
N VAL A 121 1.39 -12.76 12.91
CA VAL A 121 1.37 -11.70 11.91
C VAL A 121 1.67 -12.29 10.52
N PRO A 122 0.65 -12.38 9.63
CA PRO A 122 0.77 -13.16 8.40
C PRO A 122 1.47 -12.41 7.27
N VAL A 123 1.65 -11.10 7.38
CA VAL A 123 2.23 -10.25 6.33
C VAL A 123 3.21 -9.24 6.89
N ALA A 124 4.20 -8.85 6.09
CA ALA A 124 5.09 -7.72 6.34
C ALA A 124 5.19 -6.87 5.07
N ALA A 125 5.47 -5.58 5.18
CA ALA A 125 5.54 -4.69 4.02
C ALA A 125 6.70 -3.70 4.09
N LEU A 126 7.08 -3.14 2.96
CA LEU A 126 8.13 -2.13 2.86
C LEU A 126 8.00 -1.30 1.59
N TRP A 127 8.67 -0.14 1.60
CA TRP A 127 9.08 0.56 0.40
C TRP A 127 10.51 0.18 0.04
N ALA A 128 10.74 -0.23 -1.20
CA ALA A 128 12.04 -0.74 -1.62
C ALA A 128 12.90 0.41 -2.14
N SER A 129 14.03 0.68 -1.48
CA SER A 129 15.07 1.57 -2.02
C SER A 129 15.74 1.00 -3.28
N GLU A 130 15.85 -0.34 -3.37
CA GLU A 130 16.30 -1.06 -4.56
C GLU A 130 15.55 -2.40 -4.72
N ASP A 131 14.90 -2.61 -5.87
CA ASP A 131 14.11 -3.81 -6.18
C ASP A 131 14.87 -5.14 -6.00
N VAL A 132 16.18 -5.15 -6.26
CA VAL A 132 17.03 -6.34 -6.22
C VAL A 132 17.33 -6.81 -4.80
N ILE A 133 17.10 -5.96 -3.79
CA ILE A 133 17.37 -6.30 -2.40
C ILE A 133 16.30 -7.24 -1.86
N TYR A 134 15.04 -6.81 -1.87
CA TYR A 134 13.97 -7.47 -1.10
C TYR A 134 13.27 -8.61 -1.82
N GLY A 135 13.28 -8.63 -3.16
CA GLY A 135 12.73 -9.74 -3.93
C GLY A 135 13.32 -11.10 -3.55
N ARG A 136 14.61 -11.14 -3.18
CA ARG A 136 15.28 -12.39 -2.76
C ARG A 136 14.74 -12.94 -1.43
N PHE A 137 14.05 -12.12 -0.64
CA PHE A 137 13.46 -12.49 0.65
C PHE A 137 11.97 -12.85 0.53
N GLY A 138 11.43 -12.87 -0.69
CA GLY A 138 10.02 -13.19 -0.95
C GLY A 138 9.08 -11.99 -0.90
N PHE A 139 9.62 -10.75 -0.84
CA PHE A 139 8.79 -9.55 -1.00
C PHE A 139 8.45 -9.34 -2.48
N GLY A 140 7.16 -9.23 -2.78
CA GLY A 140 6.64 -8.93 -4.11
C GLY A 140 5.97 -7.57 -4.17
N THR A 141 6.07 -6.88 -5.32
CA THR A 141 5.42 -5.58 -5.54
C THR A 141 3.90 -5.73 -5.59
N ALA A 142 3.22 -5.32 -4.51
CA ALA A 142 1.78 -5.51 -4.35
C ALA A 142 0.98 -4.29 -4.85
N THR A 143 1.55 -3.08 -4.76
CA THR A 143 0.94 -1.86 -5.30
C THR A 143 1.91 -1.12 -6.23
N HIS A 144 1.35 -0.27 -7.09
CA HIS A 144 2.11 0.58 -8.00
C HIS A 144 1.50 1.98 -7.96
N GLY A 145 2.34 2.99 -8.21
CA GLY A 145 1.93 4.38 -8.31
C GLY A 145 2.21 4.96 -9.69
N ASN A 146 1.34 5.87 -10.14
CA ASN A 146 1.58 6.74 -11.28
C ASN A 146 2.02 8.12 -10.80
N THR A 147 2.99 8.71 -11.49
CA THR A 147 3.18 10.16 -11.50
C THR A 147 2.35 10.75 -12.62
N VAL A 148 1.41 11.62 -12.28
CA VAL A 148 0.54 12.33 -13.22
C VAL A 148 0.92 13.81 -13.23
N GLU A 149 1.11 14.36 -14.42
CA GLU A 149 1.27 15.80 -14.62
C GLU A 149 0.05 16.35 -15.37
N VAL A 150 -0.48 17.48 -14.88
CA VAL A 150 -1.58 18.21 -15.51
C VAL A 150 -1.11 19.62 -15.82
N HIS A 151 -1.11 20.00 -17.09
CA HIS A 151 -0.80 21.35 -17.54
C HIS A 151 -2.02 22.26 -17.36
N THR A 152 -1.89 23.30 -16.54
CA THR A 152 -3.02 24.14 -16.07
C THR A 152 -2.98 25.56 -16.62
N GLU A 153 -2.16 25.86 -17.63
CA GLU A 153 -2.15 27.17 -18.31
C GLU A 153 -3.45 27.44 -19.09
N ARG A 154 -4.29 26.41 -19.24
CA ARG A 154 -5.67 26.47 -19.73
C ARG A 154 -6.58 25.63 -18.84
N PRO A 155 -7.89 25.93 -18.77
CA PRO A 155 -8.83 25.16 -17.94
C PRO A 155 -8.76 23.66 -18.21
N LEU A 156 -8.85 22.84 -17.15
CA LEU A 156 -8.86 21.40 -17.27
C LEU A 156 -10.09 20.93 -18.06
N ALA A 157 -9.86 20.34 -19.23
CA ALA A 157 -10.95 19.86 -20.08
C ALA A 157 -11.46 18.49 -19.57
N LEU A 158 -12.75 18.40 -19.25
CA LEU A 158 -13.38 17.21 -18.66
C LEU A 158 -14.53 16.68 -19.54
N ARG A 159 -14.68 15.36 -19.58
CA ARG A 159 -15.76 14.61 -20.27
C ARG A 159 -16.92 14.27 -19.33
N ILE A 160 -16.76 14.57 -18.05
CA ILE A 160 -17.76 14.39 -17.01
C ILE A 160 -18.15 15.76 -16.46
N THR A 161 -19.41 15.93 -16.09
CA THR A 161 -19.86 17.12 -15.37
C THR A 161 -19.40 17.01 -13.91
N PRO A 162 -18.56 17.94 -13.42
CA PRO A 162 -18.19 17.97 -12.01
C PRO A 162 -19.41 18.17 -11.11
N ASP A 163 -19.30 17.65 -9.89
CA ASP A 163 -20.27 17.91 -8.81
C ASP A 163 -20.35 19.43 -8.49
N ASP A 164 -21.52 19.94 -8.13
CA ASP A 164 -21.74 21.35 -7.79
C ASP A 164 -21.67 21.66 -6.28
N GLY A 165 -21.10 20.74 -5.50
CA GLY A 165 -20.80 20.83 -4.08
C GLY A 165 -19.92 22.02 -3.70
N LEU A 166 -19.89 22.31 -2.40
CA LEU A 166 -19.17 23.43 -1.83
C LEU A 166 -17.74 23.02 -1.48
N LEU A 167 -16.76 23.77 -1.98
CA LEU A 167 -15.36 23.58 -1.63
C LEU A 167 -15.01 24.48 -0.45
N ARG A 168 -14.32 23.91 0.54
CA ARG A 168 -13.88 24.63 1.73
C ARG A 168 -12.44 24.27 2.07
N LEU A 169 -11.61 25.29 2.30
CA LEU A 169 -10.29 25.11 2.87
C LEU A 169 -10.39 24.77 4.36
N VAL A 170 -9.54 23.86 4.80
CA VAL A 170 -9.48 23.37 6.19
C VAL A 170 -8.11 23.69 6.76
N ASP A 171 -8.08 24.14 8.02
CA ASP A 171 -6.83 24.31 8.75
C ASP A 171 -6.16 22.94 8.93
N PRO A 172 -4.85 22.79 8.66
CA PRO A 172 -4.13 21.54 8.89
C PRO A 172 -4.31 20.95 10.30
N ALA A 173 -4.47 21.79 11.33
CA ALA A 173 -4.70 21.32 12.69
C ALA A 173 -6.08 20.65 12.89
N ASP A 174 -7.09 21.07 12.13
CA ASP A 174 -8.45 20.52 12.18
C ASP A 174 -8.65 19.36 11.21
N ALA A 175 -7.77 19.23 10.20
CA ALA A 175 -7.91 18.27 9.12
C ALA A 175 -8.00 16.81 9.61
N PRO A 176 -7.13 16.29 10.52
CA PRO A 176 -7.18 14.89 10.95
C PRO A 176 -8.54 14.46 11.50
N ALA A 177 -9.19 15.32 12.31
CA ALA A 177 -10.50 15.03 12.88
C ALA A 177 -11.62 14.99 11.82
N LEU A 178 -11.44 15.72 10.71
CA LEU A 178 -12.39 15.79 9.62
C LEU A 178 -12.17 14.69 8.57
N ILE A 179 -10.96 14.58 8.01
CA ILE A 179 -10.66 13.67 6.90
C ILE A 179 -10.23 12.27 7.36
N GLY A 180 -9.77 12.11 8.61
CA GLY A 180 -9.32 10.83 9.16
C GLY A 180 -10.42 9.75 9.13
N PRO A 181 -11.62 10.00 9.70
CA PRO A 181 -12.67 8.99 9.65
C PRO A 181 -13.23 8.73 8.24
N TYR A 182 -13.13 9.72 7.33
CA TYR A 182 -13.44 9.53 5.91
C TYR A 182 -12.42 8.58 5.27
N TYR A 183 -11.12 8.80 5.52
CA TYR A 183 -10.04 7.91 5.06
C TYR A 183 -10.28 6.48 5.58
N ASP A 184 -10.52 6.33 6.89
CA ASP A 184 -10.72 5.02 7.53
C ASP A 184 -11.85 4.20 6.91
N ARG A 185 -13.00 4.84 6.64
CA ARG A 185 -14.14 4.19 5.99
C ARG A 185 -13.77 3.67 4.60
N THR A 186 -12.98 4.42 3.84
CA THR A 186 -12.59 4.07 2.47
C THR A 186 -11.39 3.13 2.40
N ARG A 187 -10.74 2.79 3.54
CA ARG A 187 -9.64 1.82 3.59
C ARG A 187 -10.05 0.43 3.13
N ALA A 188 -11.23 -0.04 3.54
CA ALA A 188 -11.73 -1.37 3.18
C ALA A 188 -12.09 -1.50 1.68
N GLU A 189 -12.31 -0.39 0.98
CA GLU A 189 -12.66 -0.38 -0.44
C GLU A 189 -11.48 -0.64 -1.37
N ARG A 190 -10.25 -0.48 -0.86
CA ARG A 190 -9.02 -0.60 -1.67
C ARG A 190 -7.89 -1.18 -0.83
N GLY A 191 -7.37 -2.34 -1.26
CA GLY A 191 -6.24 -2.99 -0.60
C GLY A 191 -4.95 -2.18 -0.69
N GLY A 192 -4.11 -2.28 0.34
CA GLY A 192 -2.81 -1.61 0.41
C GLY A 192 -2.78 -0.31 1.22
N ARG A 193 -3.89 0.10 1.84
CA ARG A 193 -3.97 1.35 2.62
C ARG A 193 -3.61 1.12 4.08
N ILE A 194 -2.82 2.02 4.65
CA ILE A 194 -2.31 1.91 6.02
C ILE A 194 -3.25 2.63 6.99
N ALA A 195 -3.48 2.05 8.17
CA ALA A 195 -4.21 2.74 9.24
C ALA A 195 -3.40 3.95 9.71
N ARG A 196 -4.02 5.12 9.74
CA ARG A 196 -3.40 6.35 10.23
C ARG A 196 -4.04 6.73 11.55
N ASP A 197 -3.25 6.80 12.61
CA ASP A 197 -3.71 7.44 13.83
C ASP A 197 -3.51 8.96 13.76
N GLN A 198 -3.93 9.66 14.81
CA GLN A 198 -3.81 11.12 14.88
C GLN A 198 -2.34 11.60 14.77
N ALA A 199 -1.39 10.84 15.33
CA ALA A 199 0.02 11.17 15.29
C ALA A 199 0.53 11.04 13.85
N TRP A 200 0.27 9.92 13.19
CA TRP A 200 0.62 9.71 11.78
C TRP A 200 0.08 10.80 10.86
N TRP A 201 -1.20 11.18 11.03
CA TRP A 201 -1.77 12.30 10.27
C TRP A 201 -1.02 13.61 10.48
N SER A 202 -0.63 13.93 11.72
CA SER A 202 -0.10 15.25 12.07
C SER A 202 1.42 15.35 11.91
N GLU A 203 2.13 14.26 12.21
CA GLU A 203 3.59 14.18 12.33
C GLU A 203 4.26 13.56 11.10
N GLU A 204 3.53 12.84 10.25
CA GLU A 204 4.06 12.26 9.00
C GLU A 204 3.39 12.86 7.77
N TRP A 205 2.05 12.86 7.73
CA TRP A 205 1.32 13.19 6.50
C TRP A 205 1.07 14.70 6.29
N LEU A 206 0.78 15.42 7.38
CA LEU A 206 0.47 16.87 7.36
C LEU A 206 1.59 17.71 8.00
N VAL A 207 2.84 17.24 7.91
CA VAL A 207 4.03 17.98 8.36
C VAL A 207 4.11 19.36 7.70
N THR A 208 4.50 20.37 8.49
CA THR A 208 4.51 21.76 8.00
C THR A 208 5.57 21.98 6.93
N GLU A 209 6.75 21.40 7.11
CA GLU A 209 7.85 21.45 6.17
C GLU A 209 7.93 20.11 5.44
N ASP A 210 8.10 20.16 4.12
CA ASP A 210 8.30 18.97 3.32
C ASP A 210 9.76 18.50 3.46
N GLU A 211 9.97 17.20 3.65
CA GLU A 211 11.31 16.68 3.92
C GLU A 211 12.27 16.78 2.72
N ASP A 212 11.73 16.78 1.50
CA ASP A 212 12.52 16.74 0.26
C ASP A 212 12.66 18.12 -0.41
N ASP A 213 11.73 19.04 -0.18
CA ASP A 213 11.68 20.34 -0.84
C ASP A 213 11.13 21.44 0.07
N ASP A 214 12.03 22.15 0.76
CA ASP A 214 11.75 23.25 1.70
C ASP A 214 11.13 24.49 1.04
N GLU A 215 11.13 24.58 -0.29
CA GLU A 215 10.46 25.66 -1.03
C GLU A 215 8.95 25.41 -1.22
N LEU A 216 8.45 24.21 -0.87
CA LEU A 216 7.02 23.93 -0.86
C LEU A 216 6.32 24.63 0.30
N SER A 217 5.10 25.08 0.06
CA SER A 217 4.23 25.59 1.13
C SER A 217 3.89 24.47 2.13
N PRO A 218 3.46 24.83 3.35
CA PRO A 218 2.75 23.91 4.23
C PRO A 218 1.56 23.22 3.53
N PRO A 219 1.10 22.07 4.05
CA PRO A 219 -0.03 21.33 3.48
C PRO A 219 -1.27 22.23 3.45
N ARG A 220 -2.00 22.14 2.34
CA ARG A 220 -3.32 22.75 2.18
C ARG A 220 -4.33 21.65 1.97
N ILE A 221 -5.44 21.75 2.68
CA ILE A 221 -6.52 20.77 2.63
C ILE A 221 -7.76 21.47 2.10
N VAL A 222 -8.34 20.91 1.05
CA VAL A 222 -9.67 21.29 0.56
C VAL A 222 -10.61 20.11 0.72
N VAL A 223 -11.81 20.35 1.24
CA VAL A 223 -12.88 19.35 1.30
C VAL A 223 -14.01 19.75 0.38
N LEU A 224 -14.71 18.76 -0.16
CA LEU A 224 -15.96 18.92 -0.91
C LEU A 224 -17.13 18.51 -0.03
N GLU A 225 -18.08 19.42 0.15
CA GLU A 225 -19.31 19.21 0.92
C GLU A 225 -20.52 19.16 -0.04
N PRO A 226 -21.50 18.27 0.21
CA PRO A 226 -22.71 18.21 -0.62
C PRO A 226 -23.55 19.48 -0.40
N ARG A 227 -24.19 19.97 -1.47
CA ARG A 227 -25.15 21.07 -1.34
C ARG A 227 -26.40 20.61 -0.59
N THR A 228 -26.70 21.25 0.55
CA THR A 228 -27.89 20.94 1.35
C THR A 228 -29.17 21.63 0.86
N ASP A 229 -29.08 22.52 -0.13
CA ASP A 229 -30.19 23.35 -0.61
C ASP A 229 -30.90 22.78 -1.86
N ARG A 230 -30.49 21.61 -2.36
CA ARG A 230 -31.18 20.90 -3.44
C ARG A 230 -31.42 19.43 -3.12
N PRO A 231 -32.57 18.85 -3.51
CA PRO A 231 -32.80 17.42 -3.38
C PRO A 231 -31.81 16.67 -4.28
N GLN A 232 -31.08 15.72 -3.68
CA GLN A 232 -30.14 14.83 -4.36
C GLN A 232 -30.90 14.03 -5.44
N ALA A 233 -30.76 14.42 -6.71
CA ALA A 233 -31.38 13.71 -7.81
C ALA A 233 -30.64 12.38 -8.05
N ASP A 234 -31.34 11.26 -7.86
CA ASP A 234 -30.99 9.92 -8.35
C ASP A 234 -29.51 9.49 -8.16
N VAL A 235 -28.97 9.57 -6.94
CA VAL A 235 -27.70 8.89 -6.63
C VAL A 235 -27.99 7.42 -6.36
N ARG A 236 -28.19 6.63 -7.41
CA ARG A 236 -28.49 5.19 -7.29
C ARG A 236 -27.32 4.35 -6.75
N HIS A 237 -26.17 4.95 -6.47
CA HIS A 237 -24.96 4.28 -5.95
C HIS A 237 -24.28 5.04 -4.79
N ALA A 238 -24.89 6.07 -4.20
CA ALA A 238 -24.37 6.60 -2.93
C ALA A 238 -24.97 5.76 -1.82
N ASP A 239 -24.13 4.97 -1.18
CA ASP A 239 -24.47 4.35 0.08
C ASP A 239 -24.83 5.47 1.06
N THR A 240 -26.09 5.54 1.48
CA THR A 240 -26.62 6.64 2.33
C THR A 240 -26.03 6.64 3.74
N ALA A 241 -25.10 5.72 4.03
CA ALA A 241 -24.18 5.78 5.16
C ALA A 241 -23.06 6.85 5.01
N ASN A 242 -22.82 7.38 3.80
CA ASN A 242 -21.64 8.21 3.51
C ASN A 242 -21.63 9.64 4.07
N THR A 243 -22.75 10.18 4.53
CA THR A 243 -22.90 11.61 4.90
C THR A 243 -22.66 11.95 6.37
N GLN A 244 -22.22 10.99 7.21
CA GLN A 244 -22.09 11.23 8.66
C GLN A 244 -21.06 12.33 9.05
N GLN A 245 -20.13 12.71 8.16
CA GLN A 245 -19.17 13.81 8.39
C GLN A 245 -19.39 15.03 7.48
N GLY A 246 -20.38 15.00 6.60
CA GLY A 246 -20.69 16.15 5.74
C GLY A 246 -19.73 16.42 4.57
N ILE A 247 -18.77 15.53 4.26
CA ILE A 247 -17.89 15.64 3.08
C ILE A 247 -18.05 14.45 2.12
N THR A 248 -17.82 14.67 0.83
CA THR A 248 -17.88 13.67 -0.27
C THR A 248 -16.52 13.47 -0.97
N GLY A 249 -15.50 14.18 -0.52
CA GLY A 249 -14.11 14.04 -0.97
C GLY A 249 -13.21 15.13 -0.39
N TYR A 250 -11.91 14.96 -0.52
CA TYR A 250 -10.90 15.94 -0.14
C TYR A 250 -9.66 15.84 -1.02
N ALA A 251 -8.84 16.89 -1.00
CA ALA A 251 -7.48 16.85 -1.53
C ALA A 251 -6.50 17.50 -0.56
N VAL A 252 -5.32 16.89 -0.41
CA VAL A 252 -4.16 17.40 0.33
C VAL A 252 -3.10 17.77 -0.70
N TYR A 253 -2.65 19.01 -0.70
CA TYR A 253 -1.71 19.51 -1.68
C TYR A 253 -0.76 20.57 -1.11
N ARG A 254 0.37 20.77 -1.77
CA ARG A 254 1.30 21.88 -1.52
C ARG A 254 1.45 22.72 -2.77
N THR A 255 1.94 23.94 -2.61
CA THR A 255 2.25 24.83 -3.72
C THR A 255 3.67 25.31 -3.66
N LYS A 256 4.30 25.51 -4.81
CA LYS A 256 5.64 26.08 -4.93
C LYS A 256 5.64 27.18 -5.98
N SER A 257 6.04 28.38 -5.58
CA SER A 257 6.26 29.50 -6.51
C SER A 257 7.51 29.25 -7.35
N ARG A 258 7.55 29.81 -8.56
CA ARG A 258 8.70 29.72 -9.46
C ARG A 258 8.93 31.10 -10.09
N ASP A 259 10.18 31.55 -10.11
CA ASP A 259 10.50 32.91 -10.52
C ASP A 259 10.23 33.17 -12.01
N ASP A 260 10.55 32.19 -12.88
CA ASP A 260 10.47 32.32 -14.34
C ASP A 260 9.42 31.38 -14.97
N ALA A 261 8.51 30.82 -14.19
CA ALA A 261 7.46 29.92 -14.66
C ALA A 261 6.21 30.02 -13.77
N PRO A 262 5.03 29.61 -14.26
CA PRO A 262 3.89 29.39 -13.39
C PRO A 262 4.24 28.42 -12.24
N GLY A 263 3.63 28.65 -11.08
CA GLY A 263 3.81 27.84 -9.88
C GLY A 263 3.37 26.38 -10.07
N LEU A 264 3.85 25.53 -9.16
CA LEU A 264 3.53 24.12 -9.06
C LEU A 264 2.45 23.91 -7.99
N VAL A 265 1.48 23.04 -8.28
CA VAL A 265 0.63 22.37 -7.30
C VAL A 265 1.13 20.93 -7.18
N ARG A 266 1.66 20.54 -6.02
CA ARG A 266 1.98 19.15 -5.73
C ARG A 266 0.78 18.51 -5.03
N LEU A 267 0.14 17.55 -5.66
CA LEU A 267 -0.96 16.80 -5.07
C LEU A 267 -0.41 15.58 -4.32
N ASP A 268 -0.65 15.55 -3.02
CA ASP A 268 -0.17 14.48 -2.12
C ASP A 268 -1.27 13.42 -1.96
N GLU A 269 -2.52 13.85 -1.80
CA GLU A 269 -3.67 12.94 -1.66
C GLU A 269 -4.93 13.51 -2.29
N LEU A 270 -5.77 12.64 -2.87
CA LEU A 270 -7.11 12.99 -3.35
C LEU A 270 -7.99 11.76 -3.25
N GLU A 271 -9.05 11.90 -2.48
CA GLU A 271 -10.09 10.90 -2.28
C GLU A 271 -11.46 11.50 -2.57
N ALA A 272 -12.34 10.70 -3.17
CA ALA A 272 -13.68 11.13 -3.52
C ALA A 272 -14.63 9.93 -3.63
N ASP A 273 -15.86 10.11 -3.16
CA ASP A 273 -16.90 9.08 -3.18
C ASP A 273 -17.35 8.76 -4.61
N THR A 274 -17.25 9.74 -5.51
CA THR A 274 -17.74 9.65 -6.89
C THR A 274 -16.77 10.25 -7.90
N PRO A 275 -16.81 9.81 -9.16
CA PRO A 275 -16.04 10.44 -10.24
C PRO A 275 -16.35 11.94 -10.43
N GLN A 276 -17.59 12.37 -10.17
CA GLN A 276 -18.01 13.77 -10.25
C GLN A 276 -17.37 14.61 -9.14
N ALA A 277 -17.31 14.09 -7.91
CA ALA A 277 -16.59 14.71 -6.80
C ALA A 277 -15.08 14.79 -7.07
N ALA A 278 -14.49 13.71 -7.59
CA ALA A 278 -13.09 13.70 -8.01
C ALA A 278 -12.83 14.78 -9.09
N ALA A 279 -13.71 14.88 -10.09
CA ALA A 279 -13.61 15.88 -11.14
C ALA A 279 -13.72 17.32 -10.60
N THR A 280 -14.53 17.56 -9.56
CA THR A 280 -14.60 18.87 -8.88
C THR A 280 -13.30 19.22 -8.18
N LEU A 281 -12.70 18.26 -7.46
CA LEU A 281 -11.41 18.46 -6.78
C LEU A 281 -10.27 18.69 -7.78
N TRP A 282 -10.21 17.91 -8.87
CA TRP A 282 -9.23 18.13 -9.94
C TRP A 282 -9.39 19.48 -10.63
N ARG A 283 -10.63 19.91 -10.90
CA ARG A 283 -10.91 21.24 -11.44
C ARG A 283 -10.45 22.34 -10.48
N TYR A 284 -10.76 22.20 -9.19
CA TYR A 284 -10.31 23.15 -8.18
C TYR A 284 -8.79 23.30 -8.18
N LEU A 285 -8.05 22.19 -8.16
CA LEU A 285 -6.59 22.21 -8.20
C LEU A 285 -6.06 22.86 -9.48
N ALA A 286 -6.72 22.63 -10.62
CA ALA A 286 -6.34 23.19 -11.91
C ALA A 286 -6.65 24.68 -12.05
N ASP A 287 -7.64 25.18 -11.32
CA ASP A 287 -8.07 26.58 -11.34
C ASP A 287 -7.33 27.44 -10.29
N ILE A 288 -6.32 26.90 -9.59
CA ILE A 288 -5.49 27.67 -8.65
C ILE A 288 -4.67 28.71 -9.44
N ASP A 289 -4.98 29.98 -9.22
CA ASP A 289 -4.28 31.10 -9.85
C ASP A 289 -2.76 31.06 -9.63
N LEU A 290 -2.02 31.64 -10.60
CA LEU A 290 -0.56 31.73 -10.61
C LEU A 290 0.17 30.39 -10.71
N THR A 291 -0.55 29.29 -10.93
CA THR A 291 0.02 27.96 -11.20
C THR A 291 -0.12 27.58 -12.67
N GLY A 292 0.70 26.62 -13.13
CA GLY A 292 0.62 26.10 -14.50
C GLY A 292 0.91 24.61 -14.61
N LEU A 293 1.24 23.95 -13.50
CA LEU A 293 1.49 22.52 -13.45
C LEU A 293 0.93 21.97 -12.14
N ILE A 294 0.12 20.91 -12.25
CA ILE A 294 -0.10 19.98 -11.15
C ILE A 294 0.84 18.79 -11.35
N ARG A 295 1.57 18.41 -10.31
CA ARG A 295 2.27 17.13 -10.23
C ARG A 295 1.63 16.31 -9.11
N ALA A 296 1.03 15.19 -9.48
CA ALA A 296 0.43 14.25 -8.57
C ALA A 296 1.24 12.96 -8.58
N TRP A 297 2.11 12.81 -7.58
CA TRP A 297 2.86 11.58 -7.39
C TRP A 297 1.98 10.53 -6.69
N GLY A 298 2.31 9.25 -6.85
CA GLY A 298 1.64 8.18 -6.13
C GLY A 298 0.14 8.04 -6.41
N ARG A 299 -0.35 8.41 -7.60
CA ARG A 299 -1.77 8.18 -7.96
C ARG A 299 -2.04 6.69 -8.27
N PRO A 300 -3.23 6.16 -7.97
CA PRO A 300 -3.57 4.78 -8.30
C PRO A 300 -3.56 4.55 -9.81
N LEU A 301 -3.23 3.34 -10.26
CA LEU A 301 -3.15 3.02 -11.70
C LEU A 301 -4.50 3.14 -12.43
N ASP A 302 -5.59 2.96 -11.70
CA ASP A 302 -6.98 3.12 -12.13
C ASP A 302 -7.58 4.48 -11.73
N ASP A 303 -6.75 5.52 -11.53
CA ASP A 303 -7.25 6.87 -11.23
C ASP A 303 -8.26 7.33 -12.31
N PRO A 304 -9.50 7.69 -11.92
CA PRO A 304 -10.55 8.05 -12.86
C PRO A 304 -10.23 9.31 -13.68
N LEU A 305 -9.28 10.15 -13.22
CA LEU A 305 -8.81 11.32 -13.96
C LEU A 305 -8.44 10.97 -15.40
N LEU A 306 -7.75 9.84 -15.58
CA LEU A 306 -7.33 9.42 -16.90
C LEU A 306 -8.55 9.17 -17.79
N LEU A 307 -9.63 8.59 -17.27
CA LEU A 307 -10.82 8.30 -18.07
C LEU A 307 -11.66 9.53 -18.40
N PHE A 308 -11.81 10.46 -17.46
CA PHE A 308 -12.67 11.63 -17.65
C PHE A 308 -11.95 12.87 -18.18
N ALA A 309 -10.62 12.92 -18.24
CA ALA A 309 -9.90 13.97 -18.94
C ALA A 309 -10.25 13.96 -20.43
N ALA A 310 -10.64 15.12 -20.97
CA ALA A 310 -10.99 15.26 -22.39
C ALA A 310 -9.74 15.42 -23.28
N ASP A 311 -8.65 15.91 -22.71
CA ASP A 311 -7.37 16.12 -23.38
C ASP A 311 -6.26 15.33 -22.66
N ARG A 312 -5.76 14.29 -23.33
CA ARG A 312 -4.68 13.43 -22.81
C ARG A 312 -3.29 14.04 -22.98
N ASP A 313 -3.15 15.09 -23.80
CA ASP A 313 -1.90 15.84 -23.87
C ASP A 313 -1.80 16.84 -22.70
N GLN A 314 -2.95 17.27 -22.15
CA GLN A 314 -3.03 18.06 -20.93
C GLN A 314 -2.78 17.22 -19.66
N VAL A 315 -3.27 15.98 -19.63
CA VAL A 315 -3.14 15.05 -18.49
C VAL A 315 -2.26 13.86 -18.87
N ARG A 316 -1.02 13.85 -18.37
CA ARG A 316 0.00 12.88 -18.76
C ARG A 316 0.44 12.02 -17.58
N VAL A 317 0.48 10.71 -17.78
CA VAL A 317 1.26 9.82 -16.90
C VAL A 317 2.72 9.92 -17.33
N THR A 318 3.57 10.46 -16.46
CA THR A 318 4.99 10.71 -16.75
C THR A 318 5.91 9.67 -16.13
N GLY A 319 5.40 8.87 -15.18
CA GLY A 319 6.12 7.75 -14.60
C GLY A 319 5.18 6.75 -13.96
N GLN A 320 5.63 5.49 -13.88
CA GLN A 320 5.00 4.43 -13.11
C GLN A 320 6.10 3.73 -12.31
N PHE A 321 5.85 3.46 -11.04
CA PHE A 321 6.85 2.89 -10.13
C PHE A 321 6.22 1.86 -9.18
N PRO A 322 6.99 0.87 -8.71
CA PRO A 322 6.55 0.00 -7.62
C PRO A 322 6.37 0.81 -6.34
N ALA A 323 5.26 0.63 -5.63
CA ALA A 323 5.00 1.27 -4.34
C ALA A 323 5.19 0.27 -3.21
N LEU A 324 4.12 -0.20 -2.57
CA LEU A 324 4.19 -1.16 -1.46
C LEU A 324 4.64 -2.54 -1.94
N TRP A 325 5.69 -3.06 -1.31
CA TRP A 325 6.11 -4.44 -1.41
C TRP A 325 5.54 -5.23 -0.23
N LEU A 326 4.99 -6.41 -0.50
CA LEU A 326 4.39 -7.28 0.50
C LEU A 326 5.16 -8.60 0.58
N ARG A 327 5.31 -9.13 1.79
CA ARG A 327 5.76 -10.49 2.07
C ARG A 327 4.65 -11.24 2.76
N LEU A 328 4.26 -12.39 2.20
CA LEU A 328 3.44 -13.36 2.92
C LEU A 328 4.34 -14.15 3.87
N VAL A 329 4.27 -13.85 5.17
CA VAL A 329 5.00 -14.59 6.22
C VAL A 329 4.28 -15.91 6.51
N ASP A 330 2.96 -15.86 6.65
CA ASP A 330 2.10 -17.06 6.67
C ASP A 330 1.12 -16.96 5.49
N VAL A 331 1.40 -17.74 4.45
CA VAL A 331 0.58 -17.77 3.22
C VAL A 331 -0.84 -18.23 3.53
N GLY A 332 -1.00 -19.25 4.39
CA GLY A 332 -2.30 -19.83 4.70
C GLY A 332 -3.17 -18.88 5.51
N ALA A 333 -2.61 -18.19 6.50
CA ALA A 333 -3.32 -17.18 7.27
C ALA A 333 -3.67 -15.96 6.41
N ALA A 334 -2.75 -15.47 5.58
CA ALA A 334 -3.02 -14.34 4.68
C ALA A 334 -4.14 -14.66 3.67
N LEU A 335 -4.12 -15.82 3.01
CA LEU A 335 -5.14 -16.21 2.03
C LEU A 335 -6.52 -16.42 2.65
N ARG A 336 -6.60 -16.86 3.91
CA ARG A 336 -7.86 -17.01 4.66
C ARG A 336 -8.41 -15.68 5.19
N ALA A 337 -7.56 -14.67 5.39
CA ALA A 337 -7.97 -13.38 5.92
C ALA A 337 -8.61 -12.45 4.87
N ARG A 338 -8.38 -12.70 3.57
CA ARG A 338 -8.94 -11.88 2.49
C ARG A 338 -10.22 -12.46 1.90
N SER A 339 -11.07 -11.58 1.36
CA SER A 339 -12.21 -11.92 0.52
C SER A 339 -11.80 -12.26 -0.91
N TRP A 340 -12.69 -12.94 -1.63
CA TRP A 340 -12.44 -13.49 -2.96
C TRP A 340 -13.57 -13.13 -3.92
N ALA A 341 -13.22 -12.76 -5.16
CA ALA A 341 -14.17 -12.37 -6.20
C ALA A 341 -14.83 -13.57 -6.91
N ALA A 342 -14.22 -14.75 -6.83
CA ALA A 342 -14.71 -15.98 -7.42
C ALA A 342 -14.31 -17.20 -6.59
N PRO A 343 -15.07 -18.31 -6.66
CA PRO A 343 -14.63 -19.57 -6.08
C PRO A 343 -13.39 -20.12 -6.79
N ALA A 344 -12.59 -20.89 -6.05
CA ALA A 344 -11.38 -21.53 -6.52
C ALA A 344 -11.21 -22.88 -5.82
N ASP A 345 -10.75 -23.89 -6.55
CA ASP A 345 -10.35 -25.18 -5.96
C ASP A 345 -9.16 -25.70 -6.78
N LEU A 346 -7.96 -25.52 -6.24
CA LEU A 346 -6.72 -25.91 -6.90
C LEU A 346 -5.62 -26.27 -5.90
N VAL A 347 -4.64 -27.02 -6.35
CA VAL A 347 -3.41 -27.31 -5.61
C VAL A 347 -2.33 -26.32 -6.04
N LEU A 348 -1.94 -25.46 -5.11
CA LEU A 348 -0.85 -24.50 -5.26
C LEU A 348 0.44 -25.09 -4.69
N GLU A 349 1.48 -25.22 -5.52
CA GLU A 349 2.85 -25.45 -5.05
C GLU A 349 3.53 -24.10 -4.85
N VAL A 350 3.75 -23.72 -3.59
CA VAL A 350 4.44 -22.48 -3.22
C VAL A 350 5.90 -22.82 -2.96
N ARG A 351 6.79 -22.05 -3.58
CA ARG A 351 8.24 -22.09 -3.31
C ARG A 351 8.60 -20.96 -2.35
N ASP A 352 9.19 -21.32 -1.22
CA ASP A 352 9.63 -20.34 -0.22
C ASP A 352 10.94 -20.78 0.42
N ALA A 353 12.04 -20.16 -0.01
CA ALA A 353 13.38 -20.50 0.47
C ALA A 353 13.67 -20.05 1.91
N HIS A 354 12.85 -19.17 2.48
CA HIS A 354 13.08 -18.58 3.81
C HIS A 354 12.17 -19.14 4.88
N LEU A 355 10.94 -19.53 4.50
CA LEU A 355 9.93 -20.04 5.43
C LEU A 355 9.45 -21.43 5.02
N PRO A 356 10.04 -22.50 5.58
CA PRO A 356 9.69 -23.88 5.23
C PRO A 356 8.22 -24.25 5.46
N ALA A 357 7.52 -23.52 6.34
CA ALA A 357 6.09 -23.72 6.58
C ALA A 357 5.25 -23.38 5.33
N ASN A 358 5.68 -22.40 4.53
CA ASN A 358 5.06 -22.00 3.27
C ASN A 358 5.50 -22.87 2.08
N ASP A 359 6.62 -23.58 2.18
CA ASP A 359 7.16 -24.37 1.08
C ASP A 359 6.41 -25.71 0.92
N GLY A 360 6.01 -25.98 -0.32
CA GLY A 360 5.36 -27.23 -0.73
C GLY A 360 3.96 -27.03 -1.32
N ARG A 361 3.15 -28.09 -1.25
CA ARG A 361 1.83 -28.16 -1.92
C ARG A 361 0.69 -28.01 -0.94
N PHE A 362 -0.25 -27.15 -1.32
CA PHE A 362 -1.42 -26.83 -0.53
C PHE A 362 -2.65 -26.81 -1.42
N ARG A 363 -3.73 -27.45 -0.98
CA ARG A 363 -5.03 -27.29 -1.62
C ARG A 363 -5.65 -26.01 -1.08
N LEU A 364 -5.90 -25.08 -1.98
CA LEU A 364 -6.69 -23.88 -1.73
C LEU A 364 -8.13 -24.17 -2.19
N THR A 365 -9.08 -24.08 -1.27
CA THR A 365 -10.50 -24.16 -1.60
C THR A 365 -11.21 -22.90 -1.11
N VAL A 366 -11.72 -22.13 -2.06
CA VAL A 366 -12.56 -20.95 -1.88
C VAL A 366 -13.95 -21.34 -2.36
N PRO A 367 -14.92 -21.56 -1.45
CA PRO A 367 -16.25 -22.00 -1.84
C PRO A 367 -17.02 -20.90 -2.55
N ARG A 368 -18.06 -21.30 -3.28
CA ARG A 368 -19.01 -20.34 -3.85
C ARG A 368 -19.81 -19.73 -2.70
N ALA A 369 -19.91 -18.40 -2.64
CA ALA A 369 -20.82 -17.74 -1.71
C ALA A 369 -22.24 -18.30 -1.90
N ALA A 370 -22.88 -18.68 -0.79
CA ALA A 370 -24.26 -19.12 -0.81
C ALA A 370 -25.12 -17.97 -1.36
N THR A 371 -25.89 -18.23 -2.42
CA THR A 371 -26.96 -17.31 -2.82
C THR A 371 -27.87 -17.12 -1.61
N PRO A 372 -28.19 -15.88 -1.20
CA PRO A 372 -29.19 -15.66 -0.17
C PRO A 372 -30.46 -16.39 -0.58
N ASN A 373 -30.91 -17.34 0.24
CA ASN A 373 -32.12 -18.10 -0.03
C ASN A 373 -33.30 -17.13 -0.21
N THR A 374 -33.80 -16.97 -1.42
CA THR A 374 -35.15 -16.44 -1.64
C THR A 374 -36.12 -17.42 -0.97
N PRO A 375 -36.97 -16.99 -0.01
CA PRO A 375 -37.97 -17.87 0.56
C PRO A 375 -38.88 -18.39 -0.57
N ALA A 376 -39.05 -19.71 -0.64
CA ALA A 376 -39.98 -20.34 -1.56
C ALA A 376 -41.40 -19.80 -1.30
N GLY A 377 -41.93 -19.02 -2.24
CA GLY A 377 -43.23 -18.38 -2.13
C GLY A 377 -43.88 -18.18 -3.50
N THR A 378 -44.62 -19.19 -3.92
CA THR A 378 -45.79 -19.14 -4.82
C THR A 378 -45.59 -18.71 -6.28
N SER A 379 -45.68 -19.71 -7.16
CA SER A 379 -45.93 -19.63 -8.60
C SER A 379 -46.99 -18.61 -9.00
N VAL A 380 -46.62 -17.66 -9.87
CA VAL A 380 -47.52 -17.01 -10.83
C VAL A 380 -46.84 -17.02 -12.20
N ALA A 381 -47.51 -17.59 -13.20
CA ALA A 381 -47.08 -17.67 -14.60
C ALA A 381 -47.61 -16.45 -15.41
N PRO A 382 -47.18 -16.21 -16.67
CA PRO A 382 -46.35 -15.06 -17.02
C PRO A 382 -47.11 -13.97 -17.81
N ALA A 383 -46.61 -12.74 -17.76
CA ALA A 383 -46.98 -11.70 -18.72
C ALA A 383 -45.74 -10.91 -19.17
N ASP A 384 -45.57 -10.92 -20.49
CA ASP A 384 -44.81 -10.06 -21.39
C ASP A 384 -43.35 -9.67 -21.11
N THR A 385 -42.54 -10.13 -22.07
CA THR A 385 -41.18 -9.73 -22.40
C THR A 385 -41.01 -8.21 -22.56
N ALA A 386 -40.20 -7.62 -21.69
CA ALA A 386 -39.42 -6.43 -21.97
C ALA A 386 -37.99 -6.64 -21.45
N ALA A 387 -37.01 -6.29 -22.28
CA ALA A 387 -35.59 -6.56 -22.09
C ALA A 387 -35.09 -6.11 -20.71
N ALA A 388 -34.50 -7.06 -19.97
CA ALA A 388 -33.82 -6.79 -18.72
C ALA A 388 -32.52 -5.99 -18.99
N PRO A 389 -32.22 -4.94 -18.21
CA PRO A 389 -30.91 -4.33 -18.23
C PRO A 389 -29.89 -5.30 -17.63
N VAL A 390 -28.74 -5.44 -18.28
CA VAL A 390 -27.55 -6.11 -17.73
C VAL A 390 -27.02 -5.23 -16.61
N GLY A 391 -27.53 -5.44 -15.39
CA GLY A 391 -26.92 -4.94 -14.17
C GLY A 391 -25.85 -5.93 -13.72
N THR A 392 -24.59 -5.52 -13.75
CA THR A 392 -23.49 -6.20 -13.06
C THR A 392 -23.70 -6.04 -11.54
N ALA A 393 -24.54 -6.90 -10.96
CA ALA A 393 -24.46 -7.18 -9.54
C ALA A 393 -23.13 -7.90 -9.31
N ALA A 394 -22.24 -7.31 -8.50
CA ALA A 394 -21.07 -8.01 -8.00
C ALA A 394 -21.53 -9.36 -7.44
N ALA A 395 -20.92 -10.45 -7.93
CA ALA A 395 -21.16 -11.76 -7.35
C ALA A 395 -20.84 -11.68 -5.85
N PRO A 396 -21.63 -12.28 -4.96
CA PRO A 396 -21.37 -12.21 -3.53
C PRO A 396 -19.95 -12.74 -3.28
N ALA A 397 -19.12 -11.91 -2.64
CA ALA A 397 -17.76 -12.27 -2.25
C ALA A 397 -17.80 -13.58 -1.44
N ALA A 398 -16.88 -14.50 -1.72
CA ALA A 398 -16.80 -15.73 -0.91
C ALA A 398 -16.40 -15.38 0.53
N ASP A 399 -17.06 -16.03 1.50
CA ASP A 399 -16.85 -15.77 2.92
C ASP A 399 -15.44 -16.27 3.34
N PRO A 400 -14.55 -15.38 3.82
CA PRO A 400 -13.21 -15.76 4.29
C PRO A 400 -13.25 -16.85 5.37
N ALA A 401 -14.33 -16.94 6.16
CA ALA A 401 -14.50 -17.96 7.20
C ALA A 401 -14.57 -19.39 6.66
N THR A 402 -14.77 -19.57 5.36
CA THR A 402 -14.94 -20.87 4.70
C THR A 402 -13.82 -21.24 3.73
N THR A 403 -12.87 -20.33 3.52
CA THR A 403 -11.66 -20.62 2.73
C THR A 403 -10.74 -21.58 3.49
N THR A 404 -10.32 -22.66 2.85
CA THR A 404 -9.34 -23.60 3.41
C THR A 404 -8.03 -23.58 2.63
N TYR A 405 -6.93 -23.79 3.36
CA TYR A 405 -5.58 -23.89 2.82
C TYR A 405 -4.85 -25.00 3.56
N GLU A 406 -4.83 -26.19 2.96
CA GLU A 406 -4.38 -27.42 3.64
C GLU A 406 -3.25 -28.09 2.87
N ARG A 407 -2.21 -28.51 3.60
CA ARG A 407 -1.09 -29.26 3.00
C ARG A 407 -1.62 -30.55 2.34
N THR A 408 -1.15 -30.84 1.13
CA THR A 408 -1.62 -31.99 0.34
C THR A 408 -0.48 -32.68 -0.40
N THR A 409 -0.70 -33.93 -0.77
CA THR A 409 0.20 -34.72 -1.63
C THR A 409 -0.28 -34.82 -3.08
N ALA A 410 -1.46 -34.23 -3.39
CA ALA A 410 -1.99 -34.16 -4.74
C ALA A 410 -0.99 -33.46 -5.70
N PRO A 411 -1.05 -33.76 -7.01
CA PRO A 411 -0.26 -33.02 -8.00
C PRO A 411 -0.64 -31.54 -7.97
N ALA A 412 0.36 -30.68 -8.14
CA ALA A 412 0.14 -29.23 -8.23
C ALA A 412 -0.59 -28.89 -9.53
N ASP A 413 -1.53 -27.96 -9.47
CA ASP A 413 -2.15 -27.33 -10.63
C ASP A 413 -1.34 -26.11 -11.09
N LEU A 414 -0.75 -25.39 -10.14
CA LEU A 414 0.07 -24.21 -10.35
C LEU A 414 1.25 -24.19 -9.38
N THR A 415 2.46 -23.94 -9.88
CA THR A 415 3.66 -23.69 -9.08
C THR A 415 4.09 -22.24 -9.19
N VAL A 416 4.26 -21.56 -8.06
CA VAL A 416 4.63 -20.13 -7.97
C VAL A 416 5.69 -19.90 -6.89
N ASP A 417 6.51 -18.87 -7.06
CA ASP A 417 7.32 -18.34 -5.97
C ASP A 417 6.43 -17.51 -5.02
N VAL A 418 6.73 -17.55 -3.72
CA VAL A 418 5.99 -16.77 -2.72
C VAL A 418 6.04 -15.26 -3.01
N ARG A 419 7.10 -14.77 -3.66
CA ARG A 419 7.21 -13.40 -4.15
C ARG A 419 6.10 -13.04 -5.11
N ASP A 420 5.87 -13.89 -6.12
CA ASP A 420 4.86 -13.63 -7.15
C ASP A 420 3.45 -13.75 -6.59
N LEU A 421 3.24 -14.68 -5.65
CA LEU A 421 1.98 -14.78 -4.91
C LEU A 421 1.73 -13.54 -4.05
N ALA A 422 2.75 -13.01 -3.37
CA ALA A 422 2.64 -11.78 -2.58
C ALA A 422 2.31 -10.56 -3.46
N ALA A 423 2.91 -10.48 -4.65
CA ALA A 423 2.62 -9.42 -5.62
C ALA A 423 1.17 -9.50 -6.17
N ALA A 424 0.61 -10.70 -6.30
CA ALA A 424 -0.77 -10.91 -6.73
C ALA A 424 -1.81 -10.80 -5.58
N TYR A 425 -1.35 -10.86 -4.32
CA TYR A 425 -2.20 -11.05 -3.14
C TYR A 425 -3.29 -9.98 -2.98
N LEU A 426 -3.01 -8.71 -3.31
CA LEU A 426 -3.98 -7.61 -3.18
C LEU A 426 -4.91 -7.47 -4.40
N GLY A 427 -4.76 -8.30 -5.43
CA GLY A 427 -5.81 -8.53 -6.42
C GLY A 427 -5.81 -7.72 -7.71
N GLY A 428 -4.74 -6.97 -8.04
CA GLY A 428 -4.82 -6.08 -9.22
C GLY A 428 -3.56 -5.87 -10.05
N THR A 429 -2.40 -5.67 -9.43
CA THR A 429 -1.20 -5.19 -10.14
C THR A 429 -0.43 -6.30 -10.84
N THR A 430 -0.25 -7.46 -10.19
CA THR A 430 0.41 -8.63 -10.76
C THR A 430 -0.60 -9.74 -11.05
N ARG A 431 -0.62 -10.22 -12.30
CA ARG A 431 -1.42 -11.39 -12.72
C ARG A 431 -0.56 -12.62 -12.84
N LEU A 432 -0.93 -13.72 -12.18
CA LEU A 432 -0.22 -14.99 -12.23
C LEU A 432 -0.19 -15.57 -13.65
N THR A 433 -1.21 -15.32 -14.46
CA THR A 433 -1.17 -15.64 -15.90
C THR A 433 -0.01 -14.94 -16.64
N SER A 434 0.35 -13.72 -16.23
CA SER A 434 1.50 -13.00 -16.79
C SER A 434 2.82 -13.56 -16.27
N VAL A 435 2.87 -13.96 -15.00
CA VAL A 435 4.03 -14.63 -14.38
C VAL A 435 4.31 -15.98 -15.06
N VAL A 436 3.28 -16.76 -15.38
CA VAL A 436 3.39 -18.01 -16.17
C VAL A 436 3.90 -17.72 -17.58
N ARG A 437 3.35 -16.71 -18.27
CA ARG A 437 3.82 -16.32 -19.62
C ARG A 437 5.27 -15.85 -19.62
N ALA A 438 5.72 -15.23 -18.53
CA ALA A 438 7.11 -14.83 -18.33
C ALA A 438 8.05 -16.01 -18.00
N GLY A 439 7.51 -17.21 -17.75
CA GLY A 439 8.29 -18.40 -17.38
C GLY A 439 8.76 -18.43 -15.93
N LEU A 440 8.20 -17.56 -15.07
CA LEU A 440 8.54 -17.48 -13.65
C LEU A 440 7.68 -18.42 -12.78
N ALA A 441 6.49 -18.76 -13.26
CA ALA A 441 5.58 -19.74 -12.68
C ALA A 441 5.29 -20.87 -13.68
N THR A 442 4.86 -22.03 -13.18
CA THR A 442 4.52 -23.19 -14.02
C THR A 442 3.06 -23.58 -13.80
N GLU A 443 2.25 -23.47 -14.86
CA GLU A 443 0.89 -24.02 -14.88
C GLU A 443 0.95 -25.49 -15.33
N HIS A 444 0.48 -26.40 -14.47
CA HIS A 444 0.42 -27.84 -14.75
C HIS A 444 -0.96 -28.27 -15.22
N THR A 445 -2.00 -27.60 -14.71
CA THR A 445 -3.40 -27.79 -15.14
C THR A 445 -3.85 -26.57 -15.93
N PRO A 446 -4.21 -26.73 -17.21
CA PRO A 446 -4.59 -25.60 -18.06
C PRO A 446 -5.69 -24.74 -17.43
N GLY A 447 -5.43 -23.44 -17.32
CA GLY A 447 -6.37 -22.46 -16.77
C GLY A 447 -6.34 -22.27 -15.26
N ALA A 448 -5.50 -22.99 -14.52
CA ALA A 448 -5.35 -22.82 -13.07
C ALA A 448 -4.88 -21.39 -12.69
N ALA A 449 -3.95 -20.81 -13.44
CA ALA A 449 -3.49 -19.45 -13.20
C ALA A 449 -4.61 -18.42 -13.46
N ALA A 450 -5.40 -18.63 -14.52
CA ALA A 450 -6.51 -17.75 -14.85
C ALA A 450 -7.65 -17.84 -13.82
N ALA A 451 -7.92 -19.04 -13.29
CA ALA A 451 -8.89 -19.23 -12.23
C ALA A 451 -8.46 -18.53 -10.94
N LEU A 452 -7.18 -18.64 -10.57
CA LEU A 452 -6.64 -17.96 -9.39
C LEU A 452 -6.62 -16.42 -9.59
N ASP A 453 -6.24 -15.92 -10.76
CA ASP A 453 -6.34 -14.49 -11.09
C ASP A 453 -7.78 -13.96 -10.93
N ALA A 454 -8.78 -14.72 -11.42
CA ALA A 454 -10.19 -14.35 -11.29
C ALA A 454 -10.67 -14.36 -9.82
N ALA A 455 -10.19 -15.31 -9.03
CA ALA A 455 -10.52 -15.40 -7.61
C ALA A 455 -9.88 -14.27 -6.79
N LEU A 456 -8.63 -13.89 -7.11
CA LEU A 456 -7.89 -12.83 -6.44
C LEU A 456 -8.36 -11.42 -6.82
N TRP A 457 -9.08 -11.25 -7.94
CA TRP A 457 -9.46 -9.95 -8.50
C TRP A 457 -10.16 -9.02 -7.50
N THR A 458 -9.93 -7.71 -7.64
CA THR A 458 -10.64 -6.63 -6.93
C THR A 458 -11.16 -5.59 -7.91
N GLU A 459 -12.28 -4.94 -7.56
CA GLU A 459 -12.88 -3.89 -8.40
C GLU A 459 -11.97 -2.68 -8.57
N ARG A 460 -11.39 -2.21 -7.48
CA ARG A 460 -10.38 -1.17 -7.44
C ARG A 460 -8.99 -1.81 -7.38
N LEU A 461 -8.04 -1.29 -8.14
CA LEU A 461 -6.66 -1.78 -8.06
C LEU A 461 -6.06 -1.44 -6.68
N PRO A 462 -5.19 -2.27 -6.11
CA PRO A 462 -4.60 -1.95 -4.82
C PRO A 462 -3.64 -0.75 -4.96
N HIS A 463 -3.59 0.09 -3.92
CA HIS A 463 -2.88 1.36 -3.93
C HIS A 463 -2.38 1.69 -2.53
N THR A 464 -1.19 2.26 -2.47
CA THR A 464 -0.56 2.75 -1.26
C THR A 464 0.10 4.08 -1.60
N VAL A 465 -0.14 5.10 -0.78
CA VAL A 465 0.46 6.43 -0.94
C VAL A 465 1.37 6.75 0.25
N ASP A 466 1.08 6.18 1.42
CA ASP A 466 1.91 6.24 2.62
C ASP A 466 3.29 5.61 2.37
N GLU A 467 4.31 6.44 2.25
CA GLU A 467 5.73 6.06 2.30
C GLU A 467 6.20 6.02 3.76
N PHE A 468 7.06 5.06 4.11
CA PHE A 468 7.55 4.83 5.46
C PHE A 468 8.90 4.10 5.48
#